data_AF-A0A7Y5HGM8-F1
#
_entry.id   AF-A0A7Y5HGM8-F1
#
_cell.length_a   1.000
_cell.length_b   1.000
_cell.length_c   1.000
_cell.angle_alpha   90.00
_cell.angle_beta   90.00
_cell.angle_gamma   90.00
#
_symmetry.space_group_name_H-M   'P 1'
#
loop_
_entity.id
_entity.type
_entity.pdbx_description
1 polymer ?
#
loop_
_entity_poly.entity_id
_entity_poly.type
_entity_poly.pdbx_seq_one_letter_code
_entity_poly.pdbx_strand_id
1 'polypeptide(L)'
;MERGVFPRPEIVERLERFVLAKLWINDPDPAARSREWREMLEKRFGTSSIPLYVTLDGDGREIGGGRLDFPGGGTDAFAADLAAFLDAAL
;
A
#
# COMPACT_ATOMS: atom_id res chain seq x y z
N MET A 1 5.84 7.35 9.01
CA MET A 1 6.35 7.95 7.76
C MET A 1 5.23 8.41 6.83
N GLU A 2 4.14 7.64 6.63
CA GLU A 2 2.96 8.08 5.86
C GLU A 2 2.52 9.53 6.16
N ARG A 3 2.46 9.90 7.46
CA ARG A 3 2.13 11.27 7.91
C ARG A 3 2.97 12.39 7.28
N GLY A 4 4.21 12.12 6.86
CA GLY A 4 5.09 13.10 6.21
C GLY A 4 5.19 12.97 4.70
N VAL A 5 4.55 11.97 4.10
CA VAL A 5 4.58 11.70 2.65
C VAL A 5 3.21 11.92 2.02
N PHE A 6 2.14 11.41 2.61
CA PHE A 6 0.81 11.46 2.02
C PHE A 6 0.27 12.89 1.84
N PRO A 7 0.57 13.86 2.72
CA PRO A 7 0.14 15.25 2.49
C PRO A 7 0.95 16.01 1.44
N ARG A 8 2.00 15.41 0.86
CA ARG A 8 2.83 16.11 -0.14
C ARG A 8 2.02 16.28 -1.44
N PRO A 9 1.97 17.48 -2.03
CA PRO A 9 1.12 17.76 -3.19
C PRO A 9 1.31 16.76 -4.34
N GLU A 10 2.56 16.42 -4.65
CA GLU A 10 2.90 15.49 -5.73
C GLU A 10 2.39 14.06 -5.49
N ILE A 11 2.22 13.67 -4.23
CA ILE A 11 1.66 12.37 -3.86
C ILE A 11 0.12 12.43 -3.88
N VAL A 12 -0.47 13.51 -3.37
CA VAL A 12 -1.92 13.73 -3.36
C VAL A 12 -2.48 13.67 -4.79
N GLU A 13 -1.89 14.40 -5.73
CA GLU A 13 -2.32 14.43 -7.14
C GLU A 13 -2.35 13.04 -7.80
N ARG A 14 -1.45 12.15 -7.39
CA ARG A 14 -1.42 10.76 -7.87
C ARG A 14 -2.50 9.93 -7.19
N LEU A 15 -2.60 10.02 -5.87
CA LEU A 15 -3.57 9.26 -5.08
C LEU A 15 -5.02 9.59 -5.45
N GLU A 16 -5.32 10.81 -5.90
CA GLU A 16 -6.66 11.20 -6.40
C GLU A 16 -7.14 10.37 -7.59
N ARG A 17 -6.24 9.67 -8.29
CA ARG A 17 -6.57 8.77 -9.41
C ARG A 17 -6.95 7.36 -8.96
N PHE A 18 -6.82 7.07 -7.66
CA PHE A 18 -7.05 5.73 -7.09
C PHE A 18 -8.15 5.76 -6.03
N VAL A 19 -8.77 4.61 -5.83
CA VAL A 19 -9.60 4.35 -4.64
C VAL A 19 -8.69 3.81 -3.54
N LEU A 20 -8.59 4.53 -2.43
CA LEU A 20 -7.73 4.14 -1.31
C LEU A 20 -8.46 3.21 -0.34
N ALA A 21 -7.90 2.02 -0.13
CA ALA A 21 -8.34 1.08 0.89
C ALA A 21 -7.20 0.84 1.89
N LYS A 22 -7.49 0.97 3.20
CA LYS A 22 -6.52 0.73 4.28
C LYS A 22 -6.99 -0.41 5.17
N LEU A 23 -6.15 -1.44 5.29
CA LEU A 23 -6.44 -2.65 6.06
C LEU A 23 -5.48 -2.74 7.25
N TRP A 24 -6.00 -3.13 8.42
CA TRP A 24 -5.25 -3.18 9.67
C TRP A 24 -5.19 -4.60 10.21
N ILE A 25 -3.99 -5.20 10.20
CA ILE A 25 -3.80 -6.59 10.61
C ILE A 25 -3.47 -6.77 12.10
N ASN A 26 -3.36 -5.68 12.85
CA ASN A 26 -2.91 -5.68 14.25
C ASN A 26 -3.91 -5.03 15.21
N ASP A 27 -5.19 -4.96 14.84
CA ASP A 27 -6.24 -4.45 15.73
C ASP A 27 -6.28 -5.30 17.03
N PRO A 28 -6.20 -4.66 18.23
CA PRO A 28 -6.25 -5.35 19.51
C PRO A 28 -7.63 -5.96 19.82
N ASP A 29 -8.70 -5.52 19.16
CA ASP A 29 -9.98 -6.24 19.17
C ASP A 29 -9.91 -7.32 18.08
N PRO A 30 -9.94 -8.64 18.42
CA PRO A 30 -9.82 -9.72 17.47
C PRO A 30 -11.10 -9.88 16.62
N ALA A 31 -11.49 -8.83 15.91
CA ALA A 31 -12.45 -8.92 14.84
C ALA A 31 -11.91 -9.93 13.82
N ALA A 32 -12.75 -10.87 13.38
CA ALA A 32 -12.42 -11.92 12.41
C ALA A 32 -11.62 -11.40 11.20
N ARG A 33 -11.87 -10.15 10.80
CA ARG A 33 -11.20 -9.46 9.69
C ARG A 33 -9.69 -9.30 9.85
N SER A 34 -9.17 -9.09 11.06
CA SER A 34 -7.72 -8.93 11.29
C SER A 34 -6.97 -10.22 10.96
N ARG A 35 -7.56 -11.39 11.28
CA ARG A 35 -7.03 -12.70 10.85
C ARG A 35 -7.17 -12.90 9.35
N GLU A 36 -8.34 -12.63 8.79
CA GLU A 36 -8.58 -12.75 7.34
C GLU A 36 -7.60 -11.91 6.52
N TRP A 37 -7.27 -10.70 6.96
CA TRP A 37 -6.33 -9.84 6.26
C TRP A 37 -4.87 -10.29 6.40
N ARG A 38 -4.46 -10.89 7.53
CA ARG A 38 -3.15 -11.56 7.64
C ARG A 38 -3.06 -12.75 6.71
N GLU A 39 -4.09 -13.58 6.69
CA GLU A 39 -4.15 -14.71 5.78
C GLU A 39 -4.13 -14.25 4.32
N MET A 40 -4.77 -13.13 3.99
CA MET A 40 -4.70 -12.53 2.67
C MET A 40 -3.27 -12.07 2.32
N LEU A 41 -2.55 -11.43 3.23
CA LEU A 41 -1.14 -11.04 3.01
C LEU A 41 -0.29 -12.25 2.62
N GLU A 42 -0.42 -13.34 3.37
CA GLU A 42 0.36 -14.56 3.11
C GLU A 42 -0.10 -15.30 1.85
N LYS A 43 -1.41 -15.54 1.70
CA LYS A 43 -1.96 -16.39 0.63
C LYS A 43 -2.03 -15.68 -0.71
N ARG A 44 -2.35 -14.38 -0.74
CA ARG A 44 -2.51 -13.60 -1.97
C ARG A 44 -1.22 -12.92 -2.38
N PHE A 45 -0.55 -12.27 -1.42
CA PHE A 45 0.61 -11.42 -1.71
C PHE A 45 1.95 -12.10 -1.38
N GLY A 46 1.93 -13.28 -0.76
CA GLY A 46 3.14 -14.07 -0.49
C GLY A 46 4.07 -13.43 0.54
N THR A 47 3.56 -12.53 1.39
CA THR A 47 4.37 -11.78 2.36
C THR A 47 3.65 -11.66 3.70
N SER A 48 4.40 -11.51 4.78
CA SER A 48 3.89 -11.11 6.10
C SER A 48 4.43 -9.74 6.52
N SER A 49 5.23 -9.11 5.66
CA SER A 49 5.84 -7.81 5.90
C SER A 49 4.83 -6.68 5.75
N ILE A 50 4.88 -5.73 6.69
CA ILE A 50 4.09 -4.51 6.66
C ILE A 50 5.00 -3.29 6.87
N PRO A 51 4.63 -2.10 6.34
CA PRO A 51 3.48 -1.86 5.45
C PRO A 51 3.71 -2.42 4.04
N LEU A 52 2.62 -2.86 3.39
CA LEU A 52 2.58 -3.28 1.99
C LEU A 52 1.58 -2.37 1.26
N TYR A 53 2.00 -1.79 0.13
CA TYR A 53 1.10 -1.06 -0.76
C TYR A 53 0.89 -1.87 -2.04
N VAL A 54 -0.34 -1.92 -2.53
CA VAL A 54 -0.73 -2.72 -3.69
C VAL A 54 -1.68 -1.91 -4.58
N THR A 55 -1.48 -1.99 -5.89
CA THR A 55 -2.36 -1.41 -6.91
C THR A 55 -3.12 -2.52 -7.61
N LEU A 56 -4.46 -2.42 -7.62
CA LEU A 56 -5.36 -3.41 -8.19
C LEU A 56 -6.28 -2.76 -9.24
N ASP A 57 -6.61 -3.50 -10.31
CA ASP A 57 -7.68 -3.13 -11.24
C ASP A 57 -9.08 -3.40 -10.65
N GLY A 58 -10.13 -3.06 -11.40
CA GLY A 58 -11.54 -3.28 -11.00
C GLY A 58 -11.94 -4.75 -10.85
N ASP A 59 -11.16 -5.68 -11.41
CA ASP A 59 -11.34 -7.13 -11.26
C ASP A 59 -10.47 -7.70 -10.11
N GLY A 60 -9.69 -6.85 -9.44
CA GLY A 60 -8.79 -7.24 -8.36
C GLY A 60 -7.45 -7.84 -8.82
N ARG A 61 -7.01 -7.64 -10.06
CA ARG A 61 -5.68 -8.06 -10.51
C ARG A 61 -4.64 -6.99 -10.19
N GLU A 62 -3.43 -7.40 -9.81
CA GLU A 62 -2.30 -6.47 -9.61
C GLU A 62 -1.90 -5.79 -10.93
N ILE A 63 -1.66 -4.48 -10.86
CA ILE A 63 -1.25 -3.66 -12.02
C ILE A 63 0.00 -2.82 -11.69
N GLY A 64 0.78 -2.49 -12.72
CA GLY A 64 1.80 -1.44 -12.63
C GLY A 64 2.90 -1.64 -11.60
N GLY A 65 3.58 -2.80 -11.61
CA GLY A 65 4.56 -3.13 -10.58
C GLY A 65 3.95 -3.73 -9.30
N GLY A 66 2.63 -3.66 -9.15
CA GLY A 66 1.77 -4.49 -8.27
C GLY A 66 1.90 -4.20 -6.78
N ARG A 67 3.13 -3.99 -6.31
CA ARG A 67 3.47 -3.89 -4.89
C ARG A 67 4.66 -2.98 -4.64
N LEU A 68 4.58 -2.24 -3.55
CA LEU A 68 5.70 -1.53 -2.95
C LEU A 68 5.88 -2.06 -1.53
N ASP A 69 6.95 -2.82 -1.33
CA ASP A 69 7.46 -3.13 0.01
C ASP A 69 8.09 -1.85 0.59
N PHE A 70 8.00 -1.68 1.90
CA PHE A 70 8.52 -0.48 2.55
C PHE A 70 10.01 -0.27 2.23
N PRO A 71 10.37 0.81 1.52
CA PRO A 71 11.76 1.06 1.19
C PRO A 71 12.51 1.54 2.43
N GLY A 72 13.73 1.05 2.61
CA GLY A 72 14.67 1.68 3.55
C GLY A 72 14.96 3.12 3.13
N GLY A 73 15.46 3.97 4.04
CA GLY A 73 15.99 5.29 3.65
C GLY A 73 15.16 6.53 4.05
N GLY A 74 14.12 6.38 4.86
CA GLY A 74 13.42 7.52 5.48
C GLY A 74 12.39 8.21 4.57
N THR A 75 11.87 9.35 5.03
CA THR A 75 10.64 9.99 4.47
C THR A 75 10.76 10.37 2.99
N ASP A 76 11.90 10.90 2.56
CA ASP A 76 12.07 11.36 1.18
C ASP A 76 12.26 10.20 0.20
N ALA A 77 13.02 9.17 0.59
CA ALA A 77 13.14 7.95 -0.20
C ALA A 77 11.76 7.29 -0.38
N PHE A 78 11.00 7.17 0.70
CA PHE A 78 9.65 6.65 0.64
C PHE A 78 8.72 7.48 -0.25
N ALA A 79 8.83 8.81 -0.25
CA ALA A 79 8.04 9.66 -1.14
C ALA A 79 8.39 9.42 -2.63
N ALA A 80 9.68 9.32 -2.95
CA ALA A 80 10.14 9.06 -4.31
C ALA A 80 9.67 7.69 -4.81
N ASP A 81 9.82 6.64 -4.00
CA ASP A 81 9.42 5.28 -4.35
C ASP A 81 7.90 5.16 -4.47
N LEU A 82 7.14 5.81 -3.59
CA LEU A 82 5.68 5.85 -3.69
C LEU A 82 5.21 6.57 -4.96
N ALA A 83 5.84 7.68 -5.34
CA ALA A 83 5.50 8.39 -6.57
C ALA A 83 5.75 7.51 -7.81
N ALA A 84 6.92 6.86 -7.88
CA ALA A 84 7.27 5.95 -8.97
C ALA A 84 6.32 4.75 -9.04
N PHE A 85 5.95 4.19 -7.89
CA PHE A 85 4.97 3.10 -7.77
C PHE A 85 3.59 3.51 -8.32
N LEU A 86 3.09 4.69 -7.94
CA LEU A 86 1.80 5.17 -8.41
C LEU A 86 1.81 5.50 -9.91
N ASP A 87 2.92 6.05 -10.42
CA ASP A 87 3.06 6.37 -11.84
C ASP A 87 3.10 5.10 -12.72
N ALA A 88 3.65 4.00 -12.21
CA ALA A 88 3.68 2.72 -12.93
C ALA A 88 2.29 2.06 -13.08
N ALA A 89 1.32 2.45 -12.24
CA ALA A 89 -0.03 1.90 -12.21
C ALA A 89 -1.06 2.70 -13.04
N LEU A 90 -0.62 3.75 -13.73
CA LEU A 90 -1.43 4.61 -14.61
C LEU A 90 -1.12 4.33 -16.08
#